data_AF-A0AA35S6S4-F1
#
_entry.id   AF-A0AA35S6S4-F1
#
_cell.length_a   1.000
_cell.length_b   1.000
_cell.length_c   1.000
_cell.angle_alpha   90.00
_cell.angle_beta   90.00
_cell.angle_gamma   90.00
#
_symmetry.space_group_name_H-M   'P 1'
#
loop_
_entity.id
_entity.type
_entity.pdbx_description
1 polymer ?
#
loop_
_entity_poly.entity_id
_entity_poly.type
_entity_poly.pdbx_seq_one_letter_code
_entity_poly.pdbx_strand_id
1 'polypeptide(L)'
;MTGDRATISRAYSVVSRIYEEVFNMGKLEQADTLIATAYIDHNPIGLGGKSGIEGFKQTVVTRTTMRGTHKNSFMGVDPTNKQVTVSGFDIFRIADGVVAERWGTLDGLTLMQQMEVFIPMAWQYTLLGCARPRGA
;
A
#
# COMPACT_ATOMS: atom_id res chain seq x y z
N MET A 1 -17.78 6.67 -23.22
CA MET A 1 -18.01 5.34 -22.60
C MET A 1 -18.18 5.54 -21.10
N THR A 2 -19.41 5.74 -20.65
CA THR A 2 -19.76 5.83 -19.21
C THR A 2 -20.16 4.43 -18.77
N GLY A 3 -19.36 3.79 -17.91
CA GLY A 3 -19.68 2.48 -17.36
C GLY A 3 -20.95 2.55 -16.51
N ASP A 4 -21.89 1.64 -16.76
CA ASP A 4 -23.12 1.49 -15.98
C ASP A 4 -22.79 1.28 -14.49
N ARG A 5 -23.50 1.99 -13.61
CA ARG A 5 -23.32 1.96 -12.14
C ARG A 5 -23.49 0.54 -11.58
N ALA A 6 -24.34 -0.28 -12.19
CA ALA A 6 -24.50 -1.68 -11.81
C ALA A 6 -23.24 -2.51 -12.13
N THR A 7 -22.61 -2.27 -13.28
CA THR A 7 -21.35 -2.90 -13.68
C THR A 7 -20.22 -2.54 -12.71
N ILE A 8 -20.12 -1.26 -12.34
CA ILE A 8 -19.13 -0.79 -11.36
C ILE A 8 -19.36 -1.44 -10.00
N SER A 9 -20.61 -1.48 -9.51
CA SER A 9 -20.97 -2.12 -8.24
C SER A 9 -20.58 -3.60 -8.21
N ARG A 10 -20.81 -4.33 -9.31
CA ARG A 10 -20.39 -5.73 -9.46
C ARG A 10 -18.88 -5.89 -9.41
N ALA A 11 -18.12 -5.01 -10.07
CA ALA A 11 -16.67 -5.05 -10.04
C ALA A 11 -16.12 -4.84 -8.62
N TYR A 12 -16.65 -3.86 -7.87
CA TYR A 12 -16.27 -3.67 -6.46
C TYR A 12 -16.60 -4.88 -5.60
N SER A 13 -17.76 -5.50 -5.80
CA SER A 13 -18.14 -6.71 -5.06
C SER A 13 -17.13 -7.85 -5.27
N VAL A 14 -16.68 -8.08 -6.51
CA VAL A 14 -15.65 -9.10 -6.81
C VAL A 14 -14.36 -8.79 -6.05
N VAL A 15 -13.87 -7.55 -6.13
CA VAL A 15 -12.62 -7.14 -5.47
C VAL A 15 -12.72 -7.26 -3.96
N SER A 16 -13.81 -6.78 -3.34
CA SER A 16 -14.00 -6.88 -1.89
C SER A 16 -14.00 -8.33 -1.42
N ARG A 17 -14.65 -9.24 -2.15
CA ARG A 17 -14.67 -10.67 -1.79
C ARG A 17 -13.29 -11.32 -1.87
N ILE A 18 -12.44 -10.91 -2.81
CA ILE A 18 -11.05 -11.39 -2.87
C ILE A 18 -10.32 -11.04 -1.56
N TYR A 19 -10.43 -9.80 -1.09
CA TYR A 19 -9.79 -9.40 0.16
C TYR A 19 -10.40 -10.10 1.38
N GLU A 20 -11.73 -10.12 1.50
CA GLU A 20 -12.37 -10.64 2.70
C GLU A 20 -12.37 -12.17 2.77
N GLU A 21 -12.79 -12.84 1.70
CA GLU A 21 -12.97 -14.29 1.70
C GLU A 21 -11.62 -15.01 1.49
N VAL A 22 -10.84 -14.55 0.51
CA VAL A 22 -9.61 -15.25 0.13
C VAL A 22 -8.44 -14.83 1.01
N PHE A 23 -8.11 -13.54 1.06
CA PHE A 23 -6.91 -13.09 1.80
C PHE A 23 -7.11 -13.02 3.32
N ASN A 24 -8.24 -12.48 3.80
CA ASN A 24 -8.45 -12.30 5.23
C ASN A 24 -8.93 -13.58 5.93
N MET A 25 -9.86 -14.33 5.32
CA MET A 25 -10.41 -15.56 5.90
C MET A 25 -9.68 -16.84 5.48
N GLY A 26 -8.74 -16.75 4.51
CA GLY A 26 -7.96 -17.90 4.04
C GLY A 26 -8.77 -18.93 3.25
N LYS A 27 -9.94 -18.56 2.73
CA LYS A 27 -10.79 -19.46 1.95
C LYS A 27 -10.33 -19.45 0.49
N LEU A 28 -9.37 -20.32 0.19
CA LEU A 28 -8.66 -20.34 -1.10
C LEU A 28 -9.52 -20.88 -2.24
N GLU A 29 -10.54 -21.69 -1.94
CA GLU A 29 -11.47 -22.25 -2.92
C GLU A 29 -12.34 -21.17 -3.60
N GLN A 30 -12.56 -20.03 -2.95
CA GLN A 30 -13.37 -18.92 -3.48
C GLN A 30 -12.64 -18.24 -4.64
N ALA A 31 -11.30 -18.36 -4.71
CA ALA A 31 -10.52 -17.88 -5.84
C ALA A 31 -11.01 -18.52 -7.16
N ASP A 32 -11.48 -19.78 -7.15
CA ASP A 32 -11.96 -20.49 -8.34
C ASP A 32 -13.22 -19.84 -8.95
N THR A 33 -13.93 -19.02 -8.16
CA THR A 33 -15.14 -18.30 -8.60
C THR A 33 -14.91 -16.82 -8.88
N LEU A 34 -13.81 -16.26 -8.35
CA LEU A 34 -13.53 -14.83 -8.37
C LEU A 34 -12.42 -14.46 -9.36
N ILE A 35 -11.60 -15.41 -9.78
CA ILE A 35 -10.40 -15.18 -10.57
C ILE A 35 -10.43 -16.07 -11.81
N ALA A 36 -10.13 -15.47 -12.95
CA ALA A 36 -10.04 -16.20 -14.21
C ALA A 36 -8.92 -17.25 -14.14
N THR A 37 -9.15 -18.44 -14.69
CA THR A 37 -8.13 -19.51 -14.73
C THR A 37 -6.82 -19.03 -15.40
N ALA A 38 -6.95 -18.26 -16.47
CA ALA A 38 -5.86 -17.62 -17.20
C ALA A 38 -5.47 -16.23 -16.63
N TYR A 39 -5.71 -16.00 -15.33
CA TYR A 39 -5.36 -14.75 -14.65
C TYR A 39 -3.89 -14.40 -14.93
N ILE A 40 -3.69 -13.20 -15.46
CA ILE A 40 -2.37 -12.62 -15.67
C ILE A 40 -2.10 -11.70 -14.49
N ASP A 41 -1.12 -12.09 -13.67
CA ASP A 41 -0.58 -11.18 -12.68
C ASP A 41 0.27 -10.12 -13.38
N HIS A 42 -0.23 -8.89 -13.40
CA HIS A 42 0.43 -7.73 -13.97
C HIS A 42 1.32 -7.00 -12.97
N ASN A 43 1.54 -7.54 -11.76
CA ASN A 43 2.60 -7.05 -10.89
C ASN A 43 3.92 -7.09 -11.68
N PRO A 44 4.46 -5.93 -12.10
CA PRO A 44 5.64 -5.92 -12.91
C PRO A 44 6.78 -6.42 -12.03
N ILE A 45 7.47 -7.47 -12.47
CA ILE A 45 8.92 -7.75 -12.28
C ILE A 45 9.14 -9.27 -12.15
N GLY A 46 9.17 -9.94 -13.31
CA GLY A 46 10.37 -10.62 -13.81
C GLY A 46 11.15 -11.61 -12.95
N LEU A 47 10.60 -12.22 -11.90
CA LEU A 47 11.32 -13.17 -11.03
C LEU A 47 10.57 -14.49 -10.76
N GLY A 48 9.73 -14.94 -11.69
CA GLY A 48 9.25 -16.33 -11.70
C GLY A 48 8.06 -16.64 -10.80
N GLY A 49 7.27 -15.63 -10.40
CA GLY A 49 5.92 -15.86 -9.88
C GLY A 49 5.08 -16.65 -10.88
N LYS A 50 4.40 -17.72 -10.42
CA LYS A 50 3.52 -18.52 -11.28
C LYS A 50 2.29 -17.67 -11.62
N SER A 51 2.05 -17.46 -12.92
CA SER A 51 0.78 -16.89 -13.39
C SER A 51 -0.35 -17.93 -13.31
N GLY A 52 -1.59 -17.50 -13.47
CA GLY A 52 -2.77 -18.35 -13.32
C GLY A 52 -3.21 -18.57 -11.87
N ILE A 53 -4.35 -19.21 -11.72
CA ILE A 53 -5.05 -19.33 -10.43
C ILE A 53 -4.26 -20.06 -9.33
N GLU A 54 -3.46 -21.06 -9.71
CA GLU A 54 -2.65 -21.82 -8.75
C GLU A 54 -1.48 -20.98 -8.19
N GLY A 55 -0.93 -20.08 -8.99
CA GLY A 55 0.04 -19.11 -8.49
C GLY A 55 -0.60 -18.04 -7.61
N PHE A 56 -1.81 -17.61 -7.94
CA PHE A 56 -2.60 -16.72 -7.09
C PHE A 56 -2.84 -17.33 -5.70
N LYS A 57 -3.23 -18.62 -5.62
CA LYS A 57 -3.48 -19.32 -4.33
C LYS A 57 -2.23 -19.44 -3.45
N GLN A 58 -1.03 -19.31 -4.02
CA GLN A 58 0.24 -19.30 -3.30
C GLN A 58 0.64 -17.91 -2.79
N THR A 59 -0.21 -16.92 -2.97
CA THR A 59 0.06 -15.52 -2.62
C THR A 59 -0.74 -15.11 -1.41
N VAL A 60 -0.06 -14.56 -0.41
CA VAL A 60 -0.68 -13.99 0.80
C VAL A 60 -0.45 -12.49 0.81
N VAL A 61 -1.52 -11.71 0.88
CA VAL A 61 -1.45 -10.25 0.93
C VAL A 61 -1.80 -9.78 2.33
N THR A 62 -0.95 -8.95 2.91
CA THR A 62 -1.20 -8.28 4.19
C THR A 62 -1.20 -6.78 4.00
N ARG A 63 -2.16 -6.08 4.60
CA ARG A 63 -2.13 -4.62 4.73
C ARG A 63 -1.79 -4.25 6.16
N THR A 64 -0.71 -3.50 6.33
CA THR A 64 -0.17 -3.16 7.65
C THR A 64 -0.25 -1.66 7.88
N THR A 65 -0.73 -1.27 9.06
CA THR A 65 -0.66 0.11 9.56
C THR A 65 0.22 0.14 10.79
N MET A 66 1.30 0.91 10.74
CA MET A 66 2.25 1.10 11.83
C MET A 66 2.08 2.50 12.40
N ARG A 67 2.07 2.61 13.74
CA ARG A 67 2.06 3.88 14.45
C ARG A 67 3.28 3.98 15.35
N GLY A 68 3.92 5.14 15.38
CA GLY A 68 5.12 5.36 16.19
C GLY A 68 5.39 6.84 16.44
N THR A 69 6.50 7.12 17.13
CA THR A 69 7.00 8.48 17.35
C THR A 69 8.41 8.57 16.78
N HIS A 70 8.69 9.60 15.97
CA HIS A 70 10.01 9.82 15.38
C HIS A 70 11.00 10.35 16.42
N LYS A 71 11.54 9.45 17.25
CA LYS A 71 12.41 9.77 18.39
C LYS A 71 13.91 9.71 18.07
N ASN A 72 14.29 9.05 16.99
CA ASN A 72 15.68 8.88 16.57
C ASN A 72 15.82 9.33 15.12
N SER A 73 17.05 9.61 14.69
CA SER A 73 17.29 9.92 13.29
C SER A 73 16.86 8.77 12.38
N PHE A 74 16.11 9.09 11.32
CA PHE A 74 15.58 8.14 10.38
C PHE A 74 15.71 8.67 8.95
N MET A 75 16.30 7.87 8.06
CA MET A 75 16.60 8.25 6.66
C MET A 75 17.32 9.61 6.50
N GLY A 76 18.24 9.93 7.41
CA GLY A 76 19.00 11.18 7.37
C GLY A 76 18.24 12.40 7.90
N VAL A 77 17.06 12.20 8.48
CA VAL A 77 16.25 13.25 9.11
C VAL A 77 16.48 13.22 10.61
N ASP A 78 16.70 14.38 11.23
CA ASP A 78 16.83 14.50 12.68
C ASP A 78 15.49 14.19 13.40
N PRO A 79 15.53 13.68 14.64
CA PRO A 79 14.32 13.31 15.36
C PRO A 79 13.39 14.51 15.58
N THR A 80 12.15 14.39 15.11
CA THR A 80 11.14 15.47 15.19
C THR A 80 10.19 15.34 16.37
N ASN A 81 10.23 14.21 17.09
CA ASN A 81 9.30 13.86 18.17
C ASN A 81 7.81 13.84 17.79
N LYS A 82 7.49 13.84 16.49
CA LYS A 82 6.11 13.76 16.01
C LYS A 82 5.60 12.33 15.98
N GLN A 83 4.29 12.18 16.18
CA GLN A 83 3.63 10.92 15.90
C GLN A 83 3.55 10.71 14.39
N VAL A 84 3.88 9.49 13.97
CA VAL A 84 3.78 9.07 12.58
C VAL A 84 2.87 7.85 12.48
N THR A 85 2.05 7.81 11.43
CA THR A 85 1.26 6.67 11.00
C THR A 85 1.61 6.36 9.56
N VAL A 86 2.15 5.16 9.33
CA VAL A 86 2.49 4.65 8.00
C VAL A 86 1.62 3.45 7.69
N SER A 87 1.10 3.42 6.47
CA SER A 87 0.43 2.24 5.93
C SER A 87 1.28 1.63 4.83
N GLY A 88 1.14 0.33 4.63
CA GLY A 88 1.75 -0.37 3.53
C GLY A 88 1.03 -1.67 3.24
N PHE A 89 1.49 -2.35 2.21
CA PHE A 89 1.08 -3.71 1.93
C PHE A 89 2.32 -4.56 1.68
N ASP A 90 2.18 -5.83 2.03
CA ASP A 90 3.14 -6.88 1.72
C ASP A 90 2.41 -7.99 0.98
N ILE A 91 3.10 -8.58 0.02
CA ILE A 91 2.71 -9.74 -0.75
C ILE A 91 3.79 -10.78 -0.50
N PHE A 92 3.38 -11.94 0.00
CA PHE A 92 4.26 -13.07 0.24
C PHE A 92 3.91 -14.19 -0.73
N ARG A 93 4.91 -14.80 -1.36
CA ARG A 93 4.72 -16.08 -2.04
C ARG A 93 5.12 -17.21 -1.10
N ILE A 94 4.21 -18.16 -0.93
CA ILE A 94 4.45 -19.38 -0.17
C ILE A 94 4.74 -20.52 -1.14
N ALA A 95 5.87 -21.21 -0.96
CA ALA A 95 6.15 -22.47 -1.63
C ALA A 95 6.60 -23.49 -0.59
N ASP A 96 6.10 -24.72 -0.71
CA ASP A 96 6.43 -25.82 0.19
C ASP A 96 6.25 -25.47 1.69
N GLY A 97 5.23 -24.67 1.98
CA GLY A 97 4.90 -24.24 3.35
C GLY A 97 5.80 -23.15 3.94
N VAL A 98 6.75 -22.60 3.17
CA VAL A 98 7.66 -21.53 3.60
C VAL A 98 7.50 -20.27 2.75
N VAL A 99 7.81 -19.11 3.34
CA VAL A 99 7.88 -17.84 2.61
C VAL A 99 9.07 -17.91 1.67
N ALA A 100 8.79 -18.04 0.38
CA ALA A 100 9.81 -18.10 -0.64
C ALA A 100 10.23 -16.68 -1.06
N GLU A 101 9.28 -15.73 -1.08
CA GLU A 101 9.52 -14.35 -1.51
C GLU A 101 8.58 -13.38 -0.76
N ARG A 102 9.05 -12.13 -0.59
CA ARG A 102 8.28 -11.00 -0.05
C ARG A 102 8.47 -9.78 -0.94
N TRP A 103 7.38 -9.14 -1.32
CA TRP A 103 7.36 -7.81 -1.93
C TRP A 103 6.46 -6.91 -1.13
N GLY A 104 6.74 -5.63 -1.08
CA GLY A 104 5.87 -4.71 -0.37
C GLY A 104 6.25 -3.28 -0.62
N THR A 105 5.30 -2.40 -0.31
CA THR A 105 5.55 -0.97 -0.31
C THR A 105 5.04 -0.37 0.99
N LEU A 106 5.76 0.65 1.45
CA LEU A 106 5.34 1.51 2.55
C LEU A 106 5.02 2.88 1.96
N ASP A 107 4.03 3.57 2.51
CA ASP A 107 3.70 4.94 2.14
C ASP A 107 4.77 5.92 2.68
N GLY A 108 5.91 5.94 2.01
CA GLY A 108 7.05 6.78 2.35
C GLY A 108 6.78 8.27 2.15
N LEU A 109 5.91 8.65 1.21
CA LEU A 109 5.57 10.06 0.97
C LEU A 109 4.80 10.63 2.16
N THR A 110 3.77 9.92 2.61
CA THR A 110 3.01 10.30 3.80
C THR A 110 3.91 10.33 5.04
N LEU A 111 4.86 9.40 5.16
CA LEU A 111 5.84 9.43 6.24
C LEU A 111 6.72 10.69 6.21
N MET A 112 7.26 11.04 5.04
CA MET A 112 8.10 12.23 4.88
C MET A 112 7.33 13.53 5.15
N GLN A 113 6.05 13.60 4.76
CA GLN A 113 5.18 14.74 5.10
C GLN A 113 4.96 14.85 6.62
N GLN A 114 4.70 13.73 7.31
CA GLN A 114 4.49 13.72 8.76
C GLN A 114 5.75 14.02 9.57
N MET A 115 6.92 13.72 9.00
CA MET A 115 8.23 14.12 9.54
C MET A 115 8.62 15.56 9.15
N GLU A 116 7.78 16.28 8.39
CA GLU A 116 7.99 17.67 7.96
C GLU A 116 9.25 17.91 7.11
N VAL A 117 9.76 16.87 6.47
CA VAL A 117 10.92 16.94 5.55
C VAL A 117 10.50 17.33 4.13
N PHE A 118 9.19 17.32 3.87
CA PHE A 118 8.59 17.74 2.62
C PHE A 118 7.46 18.74 2.92
N ILE A 119 7.73 20.02 2.66
CA ILE A 119 6.74 21.09 2.78
C ILE A 119 6.08 21.25 1.40
N PRO A 120 4.77 20.97 1.22
CA PRO A 120 4.09 21.20 -0.05
C PRO A 120 4.26 22.67 -0.46
N MET A 121 4.49 22.92 -1.74
CA MET A 121 4.78 24.27 -2.26
C MET A 121 3.73 25.32 -1.88
N ALA A 122 2.47 24.91 -1.69
CA ALA A 122 1.40 25.79 -1.21
C ALA A 122 1.65 26.38 0.20
N TRP A 123 2.49 25.75 1.01
CA TRP A 123 2.76 26.13 2.41
C TRP A 123 4.04 26.96 2.56
N GLN A 124 4.87 27.07 1.51
CA GLN A 124 6.03 27.98 1.51
C GLN A 124 5.61 29.45 1.58
N TYR A 125 4.50 29.83 0.94
CA TYR A 125 4.01 31.20 0.93
C TYR A 125 3.58 31.71 2.31
N THR A 126 3.06 30.83 3.17
CA THR A 126 2.64 31.21 4.53
C THR A 126 3.83 31.45 5.46
N LEU A 127 4.92 30.69 5.31
CA LEU A 127 6.14 30.85 6.11
C LEU A 127 7.00 32.05 5.64
N LEU A 128 7.05 32.32 4.33
CA LEU A 128 7.76 33.48 3.77
C LEU A 128 6.99 34.81 3.95
N GLY A 129 5.67 34.76 4.17
CA GLY A 129 4.82 35.94 4.37
C GLY A 129 4.85 36.56 5.77
N CYS A 130 5.49 35.92 6.76
CA CYS A 130 5.52 36.42 8.15
C CYS A 130 6.68 37.37 8.49
N ALA A 131 7.51 37.77 7.51
CA ALA A 131 8.52 38.79 7.72
C ALA A 131 7.87 40.18 7.84
N ARG A 132 7.40 40.52 9.05
CA ARG A 132 6.97 41.88 9.40
C ARG A 132 8.19 42.81 9.26
N PRO A 133 8.16 43.88 8.45
CA PRO A 133 9.28 44.81 8.41
C PRO A 133 9.45 45.44 9.79
N ARG A 134 10.66 45.34 10.35
CA ARG A 134 11.06 46.15 11.50
C ARG A 134 11.12 47.60 11.00
N GLY A 135 10.21 48.42 11.49
CA GLY A 135 10.20 49.86 11.22
C GLY A 135 11.49 50.52 11.69
N ALA A 136 11.94 51.49 10.91
CA ALA A 136 12.84 52.57 11.31
C ALA A 136 12.02 53.85 11.44
#